data_AF-A0A349GW16-F1
#
_entry.id   AF-A0A349GW16-F1
#
_cell.length_a   1.000
_cell.length_b   1.000
_cell.length_c   1.000
_cell.angle_alpha   90.00
_cell.angle_beta   90.00
_cell.angle_gamma   90.00
#
_symmetry.space_group_name_H-M   'P 1'
#
loop_
_entity.id
_entity.type
_entity.pdbx_description
1 polymer ?
#
loop_
_entity_poly.entity_id
_entity_poly.type
_entity_poly.pdbx_seq_one_letter_code
_entity_poly.pdbx_strand_id
1 'polypeptide(L)'
;MMSRAGFKTYNFGYGGTVPVVGDFDGDGVDDFGCYDAIGIPGAVSPGQWYFMKSTDRFSTLGRFGHFGAVPVIGDFDGDGTDDLGYYNAAGLSGVSSPGTWSFLRTSMGPGSTQFGYGGTVPASGAPVR
;
A
#
# COMPACT_ATOMS: atom_id res chain seq x y z
N MET A 1 0.60 -16.43 18.43
CA MET A 1 1.85 -17.24 18.50
C MET A 1 3.03 -16.28 18.58
N MET A 2 4.11 -16.61 19.28
CA MET A 2 5.33 -15.78 19.31
C MET A 2 6.27 -16.16 18.16
N SER A 3 6.92 -15.17 17.54
CA SER A 3 7.90 -15.39 16.48
C SER A 3 9.13 -16.16 17.02
N ARG A 4 9.65 -17.11 16.22
CA ARG A 4 10.74 -18.03 16.63
C ARG A 4 12.14 -17.56 16.23
N ALA A 5 12.27 -16.46 15.48
CA ALA A 5 13.49 -16.12 14.75
C ALA A 5 14.31 -14.95 15.31
N GLY A 6 13.95 -14.41 16.48
CA GLY A 6 14.58 -13.19 17.01
C GLY A 6 14.23 -11.94 16.18
N PHE A 7 14.99 -10.86 16.36
CA PHE A 7 14.81 -9.60 15.63
C PHE A 7 15.68 -9.56 14.36
N LYS A 8 15.12 -9.04 13.26
CA LYS A 8 15.84 -8.74 12.00
C LYS A 8 15.71 -7.25 11.68
N THR A 9 16.75 -6.67 11.09
CA THR A 9 16.74 -5.27 10.60
C THR A 9 16.98 -5.26 9.09
N TYR A 10 16.19 -4.46 8.38
CA TYR A 10 16.37 -4.18 6.96
C TYR A 10 16.37 -2.67 6.75
N ASN A 11 17.28 -2.19 5.89
CA ASN A 11 17.21 -0.83 5.36
C ASN A 11 16.43 -0.88 4.04
N PHE A 12 15.24 -0.30 4.01
CA PHE A 12 14.36 -0.36 2.85
C PHE A 12 13.64 0.96 2.64
N GLY A 13 13.62 1.43 1.39
CA GLY A 13 13.16 2.77 1.04
C GLY A 13 14.21 3.85 1.27
N TYR A 14 13.75 5.09 1.17
CA TYR A 14 14.56 6.30 1.36
C TYR A 14 13.72 7.40 2.00
N GLY A 15 14.37 8.51 2.39
CA GLY A 15 13.69 9.62 3.05
C GLY A 15 12.50 10.15 2.24
N GLY A 16 11.31 10.17 2.84
CA GLY A 16 10.06 10.57 2.19
C GLY A 16 9.17 9.41 1.75
N THR A 17 9.67 8.18 1.74
CA THR A 17 8.83 6.98 1.55
C THR A 17 8.09 6.63 2.84
N VAL A 18 6.89 6.05 2.70
CA VAL A 18 6.04 5.62 3.80
C VAL A 18 6.13 4.09 3.91
N PRO A 19 6.54 3.53 5.07
CA PRO A 19 6.62 2.08 5.23
C PRO A 19 5.23 1.44 5.21
N VAL A 20 5.14 0.24 4.63
CA VAL A 20 3.92 -0.58 4.57
C VAL A 20 4.25 -2.04 4.91
N VAL A 21 3.27 -2.75 5.47
CA VAL A 21 3.35 -4.15 5.89
C VAL A 21 2.03 -4.83 5.53
N GLY A 22 2.11 -6.06 5.05
CA GLY A 22 0.98 -6.92 4.70
C GLY A 22 1.45 -8.17 3.95
N ASP A 23 0.62 -9.19 3.83
CA ASP A 23 0.90 -10.38 3.03
C ASP A 23 0.70 -10.08 1.54
N PHE A 24 1.75 -9.70 0.81
CA PHE A 24 1.63 -9.22 -0.58
C PHE A 24 1.83 -10.33 -1.63
N ASP A 25 2.21 -11.54 -1.22
CA ASP A 25 2.33 -12.71 -2.09
C ASP A 25 1.40 -13.88 -1.74
N GLY A 26 0.59 -13.75 -0.69
CA GLY A 26 -0.46 -14.69 -0.33
C GLY A 26 0.08 -15.96 0.31
N ASP A 27 1.27 -15.92 0.91
CA ASP A 27 1.90 -17.08 1.55
C ASP A 27 1.51 -17.24 3.03
N GLY A 28 0.72 -16.31 3.57
CA GLY A 28 0.30 -16.24 4.96
C GLY A 28 1.32 -15.61 5.89
N VAL A 29 2.35 -14.93 5.35
CA VAL A 29 3.40 -14.24 6.10
C VAL A 29 3.44 -12.76 5.69
N ASP A 30 3.35 -11.87 6.68
CA ASP A 30 3.53 -10.44 6.41
C ASP A 30 4.88 -10.14 5.75
N ASP A 31 4.80 -9.45 4.62
CA ASP A 31 5.88 -8.81 3.91
C ASP A 31 6.08 -7.37 4.41
N PHE A 32 7.10 -6.71 3.87
CA PHE A 32 7.28 -5.28 4.08
C PHE A 32 7.64 -4.55 2.79
N GLY A 33 7.34 -3.25 2.76
CA GLY A 33 7.61 -2.42 1.61
C GLY A 33 7.59 -0.94 1.95
N CYS A 34 7.58 -0.11 0.92
CA CYS A 34 7.32 1.31 1.05
C CYS A 34 6.56 1.90 -0.14
N TYR A 35 5.78 2.92 0.16
CA TYR A 35 5.10 3.77 -0.81
C TYR A 35 5.83 5.10 -0.96
N ASP A 36 6.13 5.48 -2.19
CA ASP A 36 6.79 6.73 -2.51
C ASP A 36 5.77 7.80 -2.90
N ALA A 37 5.24 8.49 -1.88
CA ALA A 37 4.21 9.51 -2.06
C ALA A 37 4.74 10.81 -2.71
N ILE A 38 6.06 11.02 -2.73
CA ILE A 38 6.67 12.30 -3.12
C ILE A 38 7.44 12.17 -4.43
N GLY A 39 8.12 11.06 -4.64
CA GLY A 39 9.06 10.86 -5.74
C GLY A 39 10.37 11.63 -5.56
N ILE A 40 11.22 11.52 -6.58
CA ILE A 40 12.45 12.31 -6.72
C ILE A 40 12.32 13.08 -8.04
N PRO A 41 12.35 14.42 -8.03
CA PRO A 41 12.26 15.22 -9.25
C PRO A 41 13.27 14.78 -10.31
N GLY A 42 12.76 14.39 -11.48
CA GLY A 42 13.58 13.92 -12.60
C GLY A 42 14.09 12.47 -12.52
N ALA A 43 13.81 11.74 -11.44
CA ALA A 43 14.27 10.35 -11.28
C ALA A 43 13.15 9.36 -10.93
N VAL A 44 12.23 9.71 -10.03
CA VAL A 44 11.13 8.84 -9.59
C VAL A 44 9.84 9.65 -9.53
N SER A 45 8.78 9.14 -10.18
CA SER A 45 7.46 9.79 -10.14
C SER A 45 6.72 9.43 -8.85
N PRO A 46 5.98 10.36 -8.22
CA PRO A 46 5.18 10.03 -7.03
C PRO A 46 4.14 8.95 -7.33
N GLY A 47 3.89 8.13 -6.32
CA GLY A 47 2.97 7.02 -6.36
C GLY A 47 3.61 5.66 -6.69
N GLN A 48 4.94 5.50 -6.55
CA GLN A 48 5.57 4.19 -6.72
C GLN A 48 5.41 3.31 -5.48
N TRP A 49 5.40 2.00 -5.69
CA TRP A 49 5.43 0.99 -4.63
C TRP A 49 6.60 0.03 -4.80
N TYR A 50 7.22 -0.31 -3.67
CA TYR A 50 8.37 -1.20 -3.56
C TYR A 50 8.11 -2.21 -2.44
N PHE A 51 8.45 -3.48 -2.67
CA PHE A 51 8.21 -4.55 -1.71
C PHE A 51 9.42 -5.44 -1.55
N MET A 52 9.55 -6.03 -0.37
CA MET A 52 10.40 -7.15 -0.06
C MET A 52 9.50 -8.29 0.39
N LYS A 53 9.16 -9.16 -0.57
CA LYS A 53 8.28 -10.30 -0.35
C LYS A 53 9.02 -11.46 0.31
N SER A 54 8.34 -12.20 1.16
CA SER A 54 8.82 -13.30 1.98
C SER A 54 9.35 -14.43 1.10
N THR A 55 8.67 -14.72 -0.02
CA THR A 55 9.01 -15.82 -0.94
C THR A 55 9.88 -15.37 -2.11
N ASP A 56 9.57 -14.23 -2.70
CA ASP A 56 10.02 -13.86 -4.06
C ASP A 56 10.88 -12.57 -4.06
N ARG A 57 11.32 -12.15 -2.87
CA ARG A 57 12.25 -11.04 -2.65
C ARG A 57 11.75 -9.72 -3.27
N PHE A 58 12.63 -8.93 -3.88
CA PHE A 58 12.34 -7.53 -4.20
C PHE A 58 11.40 -7.43 -5.40
N SER A 59 10.35 -6.63 -5.29
CA SER A 59 9.42 -6.36 -6.38
C SER A 59 8.93 -4.91 -6.39
N THR A 60 8.36 -4.51 -7.52
CA THR A 60 7.77 -3.18 -7.73
C THR A 60 6.47 -3.29 -8.49
N LEU A 61 5.48 -2.46 -8.14
CA LEU A 61 4.19 -2.40 -8.86
C LEU A 61 4.14 -1.29 -9.93
N GLY A 62 5.08 -0.34 -9.90
CA GLY A 62 4.97 0.89 -10.70
C GLY A 62 4.01 1.90 -10.07
N ARG A 63 3.46 2.82 -10.87
CA ARG A 63 2.66 3.94 -10.35
C ARG A 63 1.23 3.53 -10.00
N PHE A 64 0.91 3.52 -8.71
CA PHE A 64 -0.45 3.44 -8.19
C PHE A 64 -0.65 4.46 -7.08
N GLY A 65 -1.40 5.53 -7.37
CA GLY A 65 -1.52 6.70 -6.51
C GLY A 65 -0.83 7.93 -7.09
N HIS A 66 -0.64 8.96 -6.26
CA HIS A 66 -0.17 10.27 -6.71
C HIS A 66 0.50 11.05 -5.58
N PHE A 67 1.02 12.23 -5.92
CA PHE A 67 1.61 13.14 -4.96
C PHE A 67 0.65 13.43 -3.80
N GLY A 68 1.08 13.16 -2.56
CA GLY A 68 0.31 13.43 -1.35
C GLY A 68 -0.80 12.42 -1.03
N ALA A 69 -0.92 11.32 -1.79
CA ALA A 69 -1.79 10.21 -1.41
C ALA A 69 -1.22 9.47 -0.18
N VAL A 70 -2.11 8.88 0.62
CA VAL A 70 -1.73 8.08 1.81
C VAL A 70 -1.92 6.60 1.50
N PRO A 71 -0.90 5.75 1.65
CA PRO A 71 -1.04 4.32 1.35
C PRO A 71 -1.95 3.63 2.36
N VAL A 72 -2.64 2.60 1.91
CA VAL A 72 -3.56 1.76 2.70
C VAL A 72 -3.29 0.31 2.31
N ILE A 73 -3.23 -0.58 3.29
CA ILE A 73 -3.05 -2.01 3.08
C ILE A 73 -4.15 -2.79 3.80
N GLY A 74 -4.61 -3.87 3.18
CA GLY A 74 -5.47 -4.88 3.83
C GLY A 74 -6.13 -5.81 2.82
N ASP A 75 -6.50 -7.01 3.24
CA ASP A 75 -7.35 -7.93 2.48
C ASP A 75 -8.78 -7.34 2.32
N PHE A 76 -9.03 -6.65 1.21
CA PHE A 76 -10.29 -5.94 0.97
C PHE A 76 -11.31 -6.75 0.16
N ASP A 77 -10.90 -7.86 -0.46
CA ASP A 77 -11.78 -8.76 -1.19
C ASP A 77 -11.95 -10.15 -0.57
N GLY A 78 -11.22 -10.44 0.51
CA GLY A 78 -11.39 -11.62 1.36
C GLY A 78 -10.67 -12.86 0.83
N ASP A 79 -9.68 -12.69 -0.06
CA ASP A 79 -8.94 -13.80 -0.65
C ASP A 79 -7.75 -14.29 0.19
N GLY A 80 -7.43 -13.57 1.26
CA GLY A 80 -6.34 -13.89 2.18
C GLY A 80 -4.99 -13.27 1.81
N THR A 81 -4.92 -12.48 0.74
CA THR A 81 -3.77 -11.67 0.35
C THR A 81 -4.08 -10.20 0.63
N ASP A 82 -3.13 -9.44 1.19
CA ASP A 82 -3.35 -8.02 1.45
C ASP A 82 -3.29 -7.20 0.15
N ASP A 83 -4.35 -6.43 -0.09
CA ASP A 83 -4.47 -5.52 -1.23
C ASP A 83 -3.78 -4.19 -0.97
N LEU A 84 -3.45 -3.51 -2.08
CA LEU A 84 -2.83 -2.19 -2.06
C LEU A 84 -3.91 -1.13 -2.29
N GLY A 85 -3.86 -0.06 -1.51
CA GLY A 85 -4.77 1.06 -1.65
C GLY A 85 -4.11 2.40 -1.39
N TYR A 86 -4.80 3.47 -1.76
CA TYR A 86 -4.47 4.80 -1.29
C TYR A 86 -5.71 5.65 -1.00
N TYR A 87 -5.55 6.53 -0.02
CA TYR A 87 -6.53 7.54 0.36
C TYR A 87 -6.11 8.91 -0.18
N ASN A 88 -7.04 9.55 -0.89
CA ASN A 88 -6.89 10.89 -1.40
C ASN A 88 -7.67 11.89 -0.52
N ALA A 89 -6.99 12.41 0.51
CA ALA A 89 -7.59 13.39 1.42
C ALA A 89 -8.01 14.69 0.72
N ALA A 90 -7.21 15.15 -0.25
CA ALA A 90 -7.38 16.45 -0.89
C ALA A 90 -8.26 16.42 -2.15
N GLY A 91 -8.51 15.22 -2.71
CA GLY A 91 -9.10 15.10 -4.03
C GLY A 91 -8.09 15.43 -5.13
N LEU A 92 -8.47 15.13 -6.37
CA LEU A 92 -7.72 15.52 -7.56
C LEU A 92 -8.72 16.14 -8.53
N SER A 93 -8.50 17.41 -8.89
CA SER A 93 -9.40 18.14 -9.78
C SER A 93 -9.61 17.38 -11.10
N GLY A 94 -10.87 17.04 -11.39
CA GLY A 94 -11.26 16.28 -12.58
C GLY A 94 -10.96 14.77 -12.54
N VAL A 95 -10.46 14.25 -11.42
CA VAL A 95 -10.13 12.82 -11.24
C VAL A 95 -10.88 12.20 -10.07
N SER A 96 -10.83 12.80 -8.87
CA SER A 96 -11.51 12.26 -7.68
C SER A 96 -11.88 13.34 -6.68
N SER A 97 -12.96 13.10 -5.93
CA SER A 97 -13.38 14.00 -4.85
C SER A 97 -12.47 13.83 -3.63
N PRO A 98 -12.33 14.86 -2.78
CA PRO A 98 -11.70 14.71 -1.47
C PRO A 98 -12.33 13.56 -0.67
N GLY A 99 -11.50 12.78 0.01
CA GLY A 99 -11.94 11.63 0.77
C GLY A 99 -12.11 10.34 -0.04
N THR A 100 -11.62 10.30 -1.29
CA THR A 100 -11.74 9.12 -2.14
C THR A 100 -10.69 8.08 -1.78
N TRP A 101 -11.12 6.83 -1.66
CA TRP A 101 -10.27 5.66 -1.54
C TRP A 101 -10.14 4.95 -2.90
N SER A 102 -8.98 4.38 -3.18
CA SER A 102 -8.70 3.63 -4.40
C SER A 102 -7.91 2.38 -4.06
N PHE A 103 -8.23 1.26 -4.70
CA PHE A 103 -7.64 -0.05 -4.39
C PHE A 103 -7.16 -0.74 -5.67
N LEU A 104 -6.12 -1.54 -5.52
CA LEU A 104 -5.62 -2.48 -6.51
C LEU A 104 -5.70 -3.86 -5.87
N ARG A 105 -6.60 -4.70 -6.42
CA ARG A 105 -6.87 -6.04 -5.91
C ARG A 105 -5.91 -7.06 -6.49
N THR A 106 -5.33 -7.90 -5.63
CA THR A 106 -4.23 -8.81 -5.99
C THR A 106 -4.69 -9.95 -6.92
N SER A 107 -5.94 -10.39 -6.84
CA SER A 107 -6.48 -11.52 -7.62
C SER A 107 -7.45 -11.15 -8.77
N MET A 108 -7.89 -9.89 -8.89
CA MET A 108 -8.86 -9.44 -9.91
C MET A 108 -8.31 -8.45 -10.95
N GLY A 109 -7.01 -8.14 -10.91
CA GLY A 109 -6.42 -7.08 -11.74
C GLY A 109 -6.85 -5.68 -11.27
N PRO A 110 -6.48 -4.61 -12.00
CA PRO A 110 -6.78 -3.26 -11.57
C PRO A 110 -8.29 -2.98 -11.57
N GLY A 111 -8.84 -2.69 -10.39
CA GLY A 111 -10.25 -2.35 -10.23
C GLY A 111 -10.44 -1.27 -9.18
N SER A 112 -10.81 -0.07 -9.59
CA SER A 112 -11.20 1.00 -8.67
C SER A 112 -12.60 0.73 -8.12
N THR A 113 -12.74 0.84 -6.79
CA THR A 113 -14.05 0.96 -6.14
C THR A 113 -14.00 2.16 -5.20
N GLN A 114 -15.05 2.97 -5.20
CA GLN A 114 -15.18 4.10 -4.28
C GLN A 114 -15.82 3.59 -2.99
N PHE A 115 -15.09 3.68 -1.87
CA PHE A 115 -15.63 3.45 -0.54
C PHE A 115 -15.27 4.64 0.37
N GLY A 116 -16.22 5.12 1.19
CA GLY A 116 -16.03 6.26 2.10
C GLY A 116 -16.54 7.62 1.60
N TYR A 117 -16.89 8.50 2.55
CA TYR A 117 -17.25 9.91 2.34
C TYR A 117 -16.14 10.82 2.88
N GLY A 118 -16.10 12.09 2.44
CA GLY A 118 -15.17 13.09 2.98
C GLY A 118 -15.22 13.18 4.50
N GLY A 119 -14.06 13.03 5.16
CA GLY A 119 -13.93 13.05 6.62
C GLY A 119 -13.51 11.73 7.27
N THR A 120 -13.39 10.64 6.50
CA THR A 120 -12.84 9.38 7.03
C THR A 120 -11.32 9.46 7.16
N VAL A 121 -10.79 9.19 8.35
CA VAL A 121 -9.36 8.99 8.58
C VAL A 121 -9.02 7.53 8.30
N PRO A 122 -8.00 7.23 7.46
CA PRO A 122 -7.58 5.86 7.25
C PRO A 122 -6.97 5.29 8.54
N ALA A 123 -7.50 4.16 8.99
CA ALA A 123 -6.81 3.31 9.95
C ALA A 123 -6.15 2.17 9.17
N SER A 124 -4.84 2.06 9.23
CA SER A 124 -4.16 0.80 8.91
C SER A 124 -4.40 -0.15 10.08
N GLY A 125 -5.08 -1.26 9.85
CA GLY A 125 -5.31 -2.25 10.88
C GLY A 125 -6.11 -3.43 10.36
N ALA A 126 -5.45 -4.57 10.21
CA ALA A 126 -6.10 -5.84 9.94
C ALA A 126 -7.15 -6.13 11.04
N PRO A 127 -8.39 -6.55 10.71
CA PRO A 127 -9.19 -7.26 11.68
C PRO A 127 -8.47 -8.55 12.02
N VAL A 128 -8.05 -8.65 13.29
CA VAL A 128 -7.47 -9.85 13.88
C VAL A 128 -8.42 -11.02 13.62
N ARG A 129 -7.96 -12.05 12.91
CA ARG A 129 -8.60 -13.38 12.93
C ARG A 129 -8.18 -14.14 14.19
#